data_AF-A0AAD4KFA9-F1
#
_entry.id   AF-A0AAD4KFA9-F1
#
_cell.length_a   1.000
_cell.length_b   1.000
_cell.length_c   1.000
_cell.angle_alpha   90.00
_cell.angle_beta   90.00
_cell.angle_gamma   90.00
#
_symmetry.space_group_name_H-M   'P 1'
#
loop_
_entity.id
_entity.type
_entity.pdbx_description
1 polymer ?
#
loop_
_entity_poly.entity_id
_entity_poly.type
_entity_poly.pdbx_seq_one_letter_code
_entity_poly.pdbx_strand_id
1 'polypeptide(L)'
;MSLKDLAVSFFSLPHPRTDNDGIENHYHFSIFPAAYSEPDDDIIQVVKVANQFTHIGGPMKLRVLPLQKRVDTVLRFLFTSFTNGLPTSLNNEIQHVLKQLNKYAKFCAYLQTTIPNGIGNGDYGSPTPRPPRRLIFAEGKNIAPCSWSTDDAIFAQAMSARLRELAGPIYIHHTLVDIQIANERDNRAALTTYIAFQHSLIRGIKKQTTDILRGANAGSWYRGGSLVPFTPVNTAGRTLITSPIYEEEDEDEDEETSNGFGRVGRFRKSEATVPFNHDPDGDYPDPTTYYNTKAYRVRGACNLAARINLVLRKPHDSQIEPESIIIPLRRLIITATDTSHNLSLLLGPRFQSSAATQSLYTSTRMKTILIPPIGSDFYSFFHPLDRGCPYRQLGSPTPAERKMCSAVSKLLCFVKQKMGTVGRVLKEDEVSRMMEMWVNEGRGPLEMDVWKYTIGCLDQGLQPDNEWTGN
;
A
#
# COMPACT_ATOMS: atom_id res chain seq x y z
N MET A 1 35.93 7.80 -5.77
CA MET A 1 35.89 9.02 -4.95
C MET A 1 35.85 8.60 -3.48
N SER A 2 36.71 9.16 -2.63
CA SER A 2 36.64 8.89 -1.20
C SER A 2 35.42 9.56 -0.57
N LEU A 3 35.03 9.15 0.64
CA LEU A 3 33.91 9.80 1.34
C LEU A 3 34.22 11.29 1.64
N LYS A 4 35.49 11.62 1.91
CA LYS A 4 35.96 13.00 2.12
C LYS A 4 35.81 13.84 0.85
N ASP A 5 36.20 13.31 -0.31
CA ASP A 5 36.06 14.03 -1.58
C ASP A 5 34.58 14.29 -1.93
N LEU A 6 33.71 13.31 -1.63
CA LEU A 6 32.25 13.46 -1.78
C LEU A 6 31.69 14.51 -0.82
N ALA A 7 32.16 14.52 0.43
CA ALA A 7 31.75 15.52 1.41
C ALA A 7 32.16 16.94 0.96
N VAL A 8 33.41 17.13 0.50
CA VAL A 8 33.89 18.41 -0.03
C VAL A 8 33.03 18.86 -1.21
N SER A 9 32.72 17.95 -2.13
CA SER A 9 31.87 18.24 -3.30
C SER A 9 30.45 18.62 -2.86
N PHE A 10 29.89 17.89 -1.91
CA PHE A 10 28.56 18.15 -1.37
C PHE A 10 28.47 19.50 -0.64
N PHE A 11 29.44 19.80 0.24
CA PHE A 11 29.48 21.06 0.97
C PHE A 11 29.78 22.28 0.09
N SER A 12 30.31 22.08 -1.13
CA SER A 12 30.48 23.17 -2.10
C SER A 12 29.17 23.59 -2.78
N LEU A 13 28.10 22.80 -2.65
CA LEU A 13 26.78 23.13 -3.20
C LEU A 13 26.09 24.22 -2.35
N PRO A 14 25.19 25.03 -2.92
CA PRO A 14 24.34 25.93 -2.14
C PRO A 14 23.40 25.15 -1.20
N HIS A 15 23.22 25.63 0.04
CA HIS A 15 22.32 25.06 1.05
C HIS A 15 21.23 26.06 1.49
N PRO A 16 20.39 26.56 0.58
CA PRO A 16 19.36 27.53 0.93
C PRO A 16 18.33 26.86 1.86
N ARG A 17 17.83 27.59 2.85
CA ARG A 17 16.81 27.08 3.79
C ARG A 17 15.48 26.77 3.10
N THR A 18 15.16 27.56 2.09
CA THR A 18 13.98 27.40 1.23
C THR A 18 14.43 27.42 -0.23
N ASP A 19 13.74 26.70 -1.09
CA ASP A 19 13.92 26.86 -2.54
C ASP A 19 13.29 28.17 -3.05
N ASN A 20 13.33 28.36 -4.37
CA ASN A 20 12.81 29.56 -5.03
C ASN A 20 11.29 29.75 -4.83
N ASP A 21 10.57 28.67 -4.52
CA ASP A 21 9.12 28.69 -4.26
C ASP A 21 8.81 28.96 -2.77
N GLY A 22 9.82 29.23 -1.96
CA GLY A 22 9.69 29.40 -0.51
C GLY A 22 9.44 28.08 0.23
N ILE A 23 9.63 26.95 -0.44
CA ILE A 23 9.41 25.63 0.14
C ILE A 23 10.66 25.21 0.92
N GLU A 24 10.44 24.73 2.14
CA GLU A 24 11.48 24.23 3.02
C GLU A 24 12.37 23.18 2.33
N ASN A 25 13.69 23.40 2.35
CA ASN A 25 14.70 22.53 1.75
C ASN A 25 15.15 21.43 2.73
N HIS A 26 14.16 20.79 3.36
CA HIS A 26 14.34 19.73 4.34
C HIS A 26 14.05 18.36 3.73
N TYR A 27 14.93 17.40 4.00
CA TYR A 27 14.78 16.03 3.53
C TYR A 27 14.78 15.05 4.70
N HIS A 28 13.86 14.11 4.67
CA HIS A 28 13.85 12.97 5.56
C HIS A 28 14.44 11.75 4.85
N PHE A 29 15.22 10.93 5.54
CA PHE A 29 15.62 9.63 5.01
C PHE A 29 15.31 8.51 6.01
N SER A 30 14.95 7.35 5.47
CA SER A 30 14.65 6.15 6.24
C SER A 30 15.27 4.92 5.57
N ILE A 31 15.55 3.90 6.36
CA ILE A 31 16.08 2.61 5.88
C ILE A 31 14.97 1.58 6.00
N PHE A 32 14.56 0.98 4.89
CA PHE A 32 13.53 -0.04 4.86
C PHE A 32 14.09 -1.39 4.39
N PRO A 33 13.58 -2.52 4.88
CA PRO A 33 13.85 -3.83 4.28
C PRO A 33 13.41 -3.84 2.80
N ALA A 34 14.26 -4.37 1.93
CA ALA A 34 13.96 -4.54 0.51
C ALA A 34 12.99 -5.72 0.32
N ALA A 35 11.68 -5.44 0.25
CA ALA A 35 10.63 -6.47 0.16
C ALA A 35 10.75 -7.46 -1.03
N TYR A 36 11.59 -7.14 -2.02
CA TYR A 36 11.78 -7.91 -3.25
C TYR A 36 13.19 -8.54 -3.37
N SER A 37 14.02 -8.46 -2.33
CA SER A 37 15.42 -8.91 -2.36
C SER A 37 15.75 -9.90 -1.23
N GLU A 38 17.04 -10.12 -0.93
CA GLU A 38 17.45 -10.99 0.17
C GLU A 38 16.94 -10.43 1.51
N PRO A 39 16.70 -11.26 2.55
CA PRO A 39 16.16 -10.80 3.84
C PRO A 39 16.98 -9.70 4.51
N ASP A 40 18.28 -9.67 4.24
CA ASP A 40 19.26 -8.72 4.78
C ASP A 40 19.47 -7.49 3.90
N ASP A 41 18.82 -7.43 2.74
CA ASP A 41 18.90 -6.27 1.85
C ASP A 41 17.95 -5.18 2.33
N ASP A 42 18.47 -3.96 2.29
CA ASP A 42 17.80 -2.73 2.66
C ASP A 42 17.76 -1.77 1.48
N ILE A 43 16.80 -0.86 1.53
CA ILE A 43 16.73 0.31 0.67
C ILE A 43 16.79 1.56 1.53
N ILE A 44 17.46 2.60 1.02
CA ILE A 44 17.44 3.94 1.60
C ILE A 44 16.41 4.74 0.83
N GLN A 45 15.38 5.21 1.51
CA GLN A 45 14.43 6.17 0.97
C GLN A 45 14.85 7.57 1.42
N VAL A 46 14.82 8.55 0.51
CA VAL A 46 15.07 9.97 0.80
C VAL A 46 13.90 10.77 0.25
N VAL A 47 13.25 11.57 1.08
CA VAL A 47 12.01 12.28 0.77
C VAL A 47 12.18 13.76 1.08
N LYS A 48 11.91 14.63 0.10
CA LYS A 48 11.73 16.06 0.37
C LYS A 48 10.37 16.24 1.04
N VAL A 49 10.37 16.52 2.34
CA VAL A 49 9.17 16.44 3.19
C VAL A 49 8.04 17.32 2.67
N ALA A 50 8.37 18.51 2.17
CA ALA A 50 7.38 19.51 1.80
C ALA A 50 6.57 19.17 0.53
N ASN A 51 7.16 18.46 -0.43
CA ASN A 51 6.48 18.11 -1.69
C ASN A 51 6.43 16.59 -1.94
N GLN A 52 6.82 15.79 -0.95
CA GLN A 52 6.83 14.33 -1.00
C GLN A 52 7.61 13.76 -2.20
N PHE A 53 8.59 14.53 -2.70
CA PHE A 53 9.47 14.03 -3.75
C PHE A 53 10.38 12.95 -3.16
N THR A 54 10.40 11.77 -3.76
CA THR A 54 11.08 10.59 -3.20
C THR A 54 12.19 10.08 -4.12
N HIS A 55 13.30 9.74 -3.50
CA HIS A 55 14.37 8.93 -4.05
C HIS A 55 14.52 7.64 -3.27
N ILE A 56 14.90 6.56 -3.96
CA ILE A 56 15.18 5.27 -3.34
C ILE A 56 16.50 4.77 -3.93
N GLY A 57 17.38 4.30 -3.05
CA GLY A 57 18.61 3.59 -3.39
C GLY A 57 18.67 2.24 -2.69
N GLY A 58 19.38 1.29 -3.28
CA GLY A 58 19.46 -0.10 -2.81
C GLY A 58 19.42 -1.08 -3.99
N PRO A 59 19.48 -2.39 -3.73
CA PRO A 59 19.60 -3.03 -2.41
C PRO A 59 20.98 -2.84 -1.75
N MET A 60 21.03 -2.75 -0.41
CA MET A 60 22.24 -2.61 0.40
C MET A 60 22.09 -3.37 1.73
N LYS A 61 23.12 -4.08 2.20
CA LYS A 61 23.05 -4.76 3.50
C LYS A 61 23.40 -3.82 4.66
N LEU A 62 22.51 -2.90 5.03
CA LEU A 62 22.81 -1.82 5.99
C LEU A 62 22.65 -2.27 7.45
N ARG A 63 21.62 -3.07 7.75
CA ARG A 63 21.33 -3.55 9.11
C ARG A 63 22.43 -4.44 9.68
N VAL A 64 23.13 -5.20 8.83
CA VAL A 64 24.24 -6.08 9.24
C VAL A 64 25.56 -5.34 9.44
N LEU A 65 25.65 -4.05 9.05
CA LEU A 65 26.87 -3.28 9.18
C LEU A 65 27.00 -2.67 10.58
N PRO A 66 28.23 -2.62 11.14
CA PRO A 66 28.53 -1.81 12.30
C PRO A 66 28.10 -0.36 12.06
N LEU A 67 27.61 0.31 13.12
CA LEU A 67 27.02 1.65 13.04
C LEU A 67 27.84 2.63 12.20
N GLN A 68 29.17 2.69 12.40
CA GLN A 68 30.00 3.60 11.62
C GLN A 68 30.05 3.27 10.11
N LYS A 69 30.18 1.98 9.77
CA LYS A 69 30.16 1.58 8.35
C LYS A 69 28.79 1.86 7.73
N ARG A 70 27.71 1.71 8.50
CA ARG A 70 26.34 2.04 8.09
C ARG A 70 26.22 3.53 7.80
N VAL A 71 26.68 4.39 8.71
CA VAL A 71 26.73 5.86 8.55
C VAL A 71 27.52 6.26 7.31
N ASP A 72 28.75 5.73 7.13
CA ASP A 72 29.58 6.04 5.96
C ASP A 72 28.92 5.61 4.64
N THR A 73 28.18 4.50 4.66
CA THR A 73 27.45 4.00 3.48
C THR A 73 26.28 4.91 3.13
N VAL A 74 25.48 5.30 4.13
CA VAL A 74 24.34 6.22 3.93
C VAL A 74 24.82 7.60 3.51
N LEU A 75 25.84 8.16 4.15
CA LEU A 75 26.41 9.46 3.76
C LEU A 75 26.97 9.43 2.34
N ARG A 76 27.64 8.36 1.94
CA ARG A 76 28.10 8.19 0.56
C ARG A 76 26.94 8.22 -0.43
N PHE A 77 25.86 7.52 -0.12
CA PHE A 77 24.65 7.52 -0.94
C PHE A 77 24.02 8.91 -1.03
N LEU A 78 23.84 9.61 0.09
CA LEU A 78 23.28 10.96 0.14
C LEU A 78 24.15 11.96 -0.62
N PHE A 79 25.46 12.01 -0.37
CA PHE A 79 26.36 12.93 -1.08
C PHE A 79 26.35 12.68 -2.58
N THR A 80 26.43 11.41 -3.01
CA THR A 80 26.37 11.06 -4.44
C THR A 80 25.05 11.51 -5.07
N SER A 81 23.94 11.32 -4.35
CA SER A 81 22.59 11.69 -4.78
C SER A 81 22.45 13.17 -5.08
N PHE A 82 23.04 14.05 -4.27
CA PHE A 82 22.96 15.50 -4.46
C PHE A 82 24.06 16.07 -5.36
N THR A 83 25.26 15.46 -5.39
CA THR A 83 26.39 15.96 -6.18
C THR A 83 26.31 15.58 -7.66
N ASN A 84 25.96 14.34 -7.97
CA ASN A 84 25.93 13.83 -9.34
C ASN A 84 24.53 13.91 -9.98
N GLY A 85 23.58 14.47 -9.24
CA GLY A 85 22.17 14.24 -9.46
C GLY A 85 21.80 12.81 -9.08
N LEU A 86 20.51 12.57 -8.79
CA LEU A 86 20.06 11.25 -8.40
C LEU A 86 20.42 10.27 -9.51
N PRO A 87 21.22 9.23 -9.22
CA PRO A 87 21.44 8.19 -10.19
C PRO A 87 20.04 7.64 -10.49
N THR A 88 19.62 7.72 -11.75
CA THR A 88 18.45 6.99 -12.21
C THR A 88 18.71 5.49 -12.16
N SER A 89 19.75 5.00 -11.46
CA SER A 89 20.20 3.61 -11.48
C SER A 89 19.14 2.69 -10.92
N LEU A 90 18.38 3.03 -9.86
CA LEU A 90 17.26 2.19 -9.45
C LEU A 90 16.18 2.15 -10.53
N ASN A 91 15.96 3.25 -11.25
CA ASN A 91 15.09 3.23 -12.42
C ASN A 91 15.73 2.41 -13.55
N ASN A 92 17.04 2.49 -13.77
CA ASN A 92 17.76 1.70 -14.78
C ASN A 92 17.87 0.23 -14.39
N GLU A 93 17.80 -0.11 -13.11
CA GLU A 93 17.91 -1.43 -12.50
C GLU A 93 16.54 -2.08 -12.41
N ILE A 94 15.49 -1.34 -12.07
CA ILE A 94 14.10 -1.70 -12.35
C ILE A 94 13.96 -1.89 -13.86
N GLN A 95 14.40 -0.95 -14.69
CA GLN A 95 14.40 -1.13 -16.14
C GLN A 95 15.35 -2.26 -16.60
N HIS A 96 16.41 -2.59 -15.86
CA HIS A 96 17.33 -3.69 -16.17
C HIS A 96 16.70 -5.03 -15.82
N VAL A 97 16.10 -5.18 -14.64
CA VAL A 97 15.32 -6.33 -14.19
C VAL A 97 14.14 -6.52 -15.14
N LEU A 98 13.38 -5.45 -15.43
CA LEU A 98 12.35 -5.44 -16.46
C LEU A 98 12.93 -5.87 -17.81
N LYS A 99 14.12 -5.39 -18.22
CA LYS A 99 14.79 -5.75 -19.49
C LYS A 99 15.37 -7.17 -19.50
N GLN A 100 15.82 -7.72 -18.38
CA GLN A 100 16.27 -9.10 -18.24
C GLN A 100 15.07 -10.04 -18.32
N LEU A 101 13.98 -9.72 -17.60
CA LEU A 101 12.70 -10.40 -17.75
C LEU A 101 12.15 -10.27 -19.19
N ASN A 102 12.37 -9.13 -19.86
CA ASN A 102 12.00 -8.93 -21.26
C ASN A 102 12.96 -9.66 -22.24
N LYS A 103 14.22 -9.92 -21.86
CA LYS A 103 15.13 -10.82 -22.61
C LYS A 103 14.64 -12.26 -22.54
N TYR A 104 14.04 -12.71 -21.43
CA TYR A 104 13.36 -13.99 -21.36
C TYR A 104 12.11 -14.04 -22.25
N ALA A 105 11.31 -12.97 -22.27
CA ALA A 105 10.19 -12.85 -23.23
C ALA A 105 10.68 -12.86 -24.70
N LYS A 106 11.82 -12.21 -24.99
CA LYS A 106 12.47 -12.25 -26.31
C LYS A 106 13.14 -13.58 -26.64
N PHE A 107 13.60 -14.35 -25.65
CA PHE A 107 14.07 -15.73 -25.84
C PHE A 107 12.90 -16.63 -26.24
N CYS A 108 11.74 -16.48 -25.60
CA CYS A 108 10.50 -17.13 -26.00
C CYS A 108 10.03 -16.69 -27.41
N ALA A 109 10.18 -15.42 -27.76
CA ALA A 109 9.88 -14.90 -29.11
C ALA A 109 10.92 -15.33 -30.18
N TYR A 110 12.20 -15.46 -29.80
CA TYR A 110 13.28 -15.93 -30.70
C TYR A 110 13.02 -17.37 -31.13
N LEU A 111 12.57 -18.22 -30.20
CA LEU A 111 12.09 -19.58 -30.50
C LEU A 111 10.91 -19.59 -31.48
N GLN A 112 10.05 -18.56 -31.46
CA GLN A 112 8.93 -18.40 -32.39
C GLN A 112 9.36 -17.90 -33.78
N THR A 113 10.43 -17.09 -33.88
CA THR A 113 10.92 -16.53 -35.15
C THR A 113 11.81 -17.45 -35.98
N THR A 114 12.26 -18.59 -35.43
CA THR A 114 12.99 -19.64 -36.20
C THR A 114 12.09 -20.47 -37.12
N ILE A 115 10.80 -20.14 -37.21
CA ILE A 115 9.82 -20.76 -38.11
C ILE A 115 9.46 -19.72 -39.18
N PRO A 116 9.45 -20.07 -40.49
CA PRO A 116 9.35 -19.08 -41.56
C PRO A 116 8.02 -18.33 -41.51
N ASN A 117 8.12 -17.00 -41.59
CA ASN A 117 7.03 -16.04 -41.51
C ASN A 117 6.05 -16.13 -42.70
N GLY A 118 4.76 -16.11 -42.39
CA GLY A 118 3.67 -15.75 -43.29
C GLY A 118 2.97 -14.48 -42.79
N ILE A 119 3.32 -13.36 -43.44
CA ILE A 119 2.54 -12.13 -43.74
C ILE A 119 1.33 -11.78 -42.86
N GLY A 120 1.35 -10.57 -42.28
CA GLY A 120 0.14 -9.86 -41.84
C GLY A 120 0.43 -8.61 -40.99
N ASN A 121 0.63 -7.47 -41.65
CA ASN A 121 0.74 -6.16 -41.01
C ASN A 121 -0.62 -5.72 -40.42
N GLY A 122 -0.65 -5.40 -39.13
CA GLY A 122 -1.80 -4.79 -38.45
C GLY A 122 -1.30 -3.71 -37.49
N ASP A 123 -1.39 -2.46 -37.95
CA ASP A 123 -0.96 -1.24 -37.27
C ASP A 123 -1.95 -0.89 -36.13
N TYR A 124 -1.57 -1.13 -34.89
CA TYR A 124 -2.28 -0.64 -33.71
C TYR A 124 -1.39 0.33 -32.94
N GLY A 125 -1.88 1.56 -32.83
CA GLY A 125 -1.20 2.73 -32.28
C GLY A 125 -0.44 2.44 -30.98
N SER A 126 0.86 2.74 -31.04
CA SER A 126 1.78 2.63 -29.91
C SER A 126 1.33 3.54 -28.76
N PRO A 127 1.08 3.02 -27.55
CA PRO A 127 0.91 3.85 -26.37
C PRO A 127 2.28 4.45 -26.05
N THR A 128 2.45 5.75 -26.30
CA THR A 128 3.69 6.45 -25.97
C THR A 128 3.92 6.35 -24.46
N PRO A 129 5.02 5.71 -24.01
CA PRO A 129 5.34 5.64 -22.60
C PRO A 129 5.66 7.05 -22.13
N ARG A 130 4.85 7.58 -21.20
CA ARG A 130 5.20 8.84 -20.52
C ARG A 130 6.53 8.63 -19.82
N PRO A 131 7.57 9.44 -20.10
CA PRO A 131 8.87 9.25 -19.50
C PRO A 131 8.76 9.41 -17.97
N PRO A 132 9.47 8.59 -17.18
CA PRO A 132 9.54 8.80 -15.74
C PRO A 132 10.05 10.22 -15.48
N ARG A 133 9.37 10.94 -14.60
CA ARG A 133 9.79 12.29 -14.17
C ARG A 133 11.19 12.20 -13.57
N ARG A 134 12.20 12.54 -14.38
CA ARG A 134 13.57 12.75 -13.94
C ARG A 134 13.55 13.93 -12.97
N LEU A 135 14.46 13.95 -11.98
CA LEU A 135 14.85 15.24 -11.41
C LEU A 135 15.45 16.06 -12.54
N ILE A 136 14.60 16.87 -13.11
CA ILE A 136 15.04 18.13 -13.68
C ILE A 136 14.84 19.05 -12.49
N PHE A 137 15.91 19.27 -11.72
CA PHE A 137 15.94 20.43 -10.82
C PHE A 137 15.49 21.60 -11.69
N ALA A 138 14.44 22.31 -11.25
CA ALA A 138 13.72 23.27 -12.08
C ALA A 138 14.64 24.38 -12.64
N GLU A 139 15.86 24.50 -12.12
CA GLU A 139 16.95 25.30 -12.64
C GLU A 139 18.22 24.46 -12.56
N GLY A 140 19.09 24.50 -13.57
CA GLY A 140 20.29 23.67 -13.73
C GLY A 140 21.41 23.85 -12.69
N LYS A 141 21.09 24.00 -11.40
CA LYS A 141 22.02 24.08 -10.28
C LYS A 141 21.72 22.96 -9.28
N ASN A 142 22.74 22.16 -8.98
CA ASN A 142 22.68 21.19 -7.89
C ASN A 142 22.60 21.96 -6.58
N ILE A 143 21.49 21.82 -5.86
CA ILE A 143 21.27 22.42 -4.54
C ILE A 143 21.34 21.29 -3.51
N ALA A 144 22.08 21.52 -2.42
CA ALA A 144 22.14 20.61 -1.30
C ALA A 144 21.04 20.95 -0.26
N PRO A 145 20.55 19.93 0.46
CA PRO A 145 19.54 20.10 1.51
C PRO A 145 20.08 20.94 2.67
N CYS A 146 19.26 21.82 3.25
CA CYS A 146 19.68 22.60 4.41
C CYS A 146 19.67 21.79 5.72
N SER A 147 18.84 20.75 5.77
CA SER A 147 18.72 19.87 6.93
C SER A 147 18.23 18.48 6.52
N TRP A 148 18.58 17.50 7.34
CA TRP A 148 18.13 16.12 7.26
C TRP A 148 17.39 15.68 8.50
N SER A 149 16.47 14.73 8.36
CA SER A 149 15.93 13.99 9.49
C SER A 149 15.90 12.48 9.24
N THR A 150 15.92 11.73 10.34
CA THR A 150 15.74 10.27 10.35
C THR A 150 15.02 9.85 11.63
N ASP A 151 14.31 8.74 11.57
CA ASP A 151 13.57 8.15 12.69
C ASP A 151 14.46 7.47 13.74
N ASP A 152 15.71 7.14 13.39
CA ASP A 152 16.68 6.55 14.31
C ASP A 152 17.55 7.63 14.99
N ALA A 153 17.30 7.86 16.29
CA ALA A 153 18.00 8.87 17.08
C ALA A 153 19.51 8.59 17.23
N ILE A 154 19.90 7.31 17.38
CA ILE A 154 21.30 6.91 17.52
C ILE A 154 22.02 7.15 16.19
N PHE A 155 21.37 6.81 15.09
CA PHE A 155 21.88 7.03 13.74
C PHE A 155 21.99 8.52 13.41
N ALA A 156 20.99 9.33 13.76
CA ALA A 156 21.02 10.79 13.60
C ALA A 156 22.22 11.42 14.32
N GLN A 157 22.47 11.01 15.56
CA GLN A 157 23.61 11.49 16.34
C GLN A 157 24.95 11.05 15.74
N ALA A 158 25.06 9.78 15.33
CA ALA A 158 26.27 9.25 14.72
C ALA A 158 26.59 9.92 13.36
N MET A 159 25.57 10.14 12.53
CA MET A 159 25.71 10.89 11.28
C MET A 159 26.11 12.34 11.54
N SER A 160 25.52 13.01 12.53
CA SER A 160 25.88 14.39 12.89
C SER A 160 27.36 14.49 13.28
N ALA A 161 27.82 13.56 14.12
CA ALA A 161 29.22 13.50 14.52
C ALA A 161 30.14 13.25 13.32
N ARG A 162 29.77 12.33 12.44
CA ARG A 162 30.54 12.00 11.24
C ARG A 162 30.58 13.14 10.22
N LEU A 163 29.48 13.88 10.04
CA LEU A 163 29.45 15.09 9.20
C LEU A 163 30.42 16.16 9.71
N ARG A 164 30.44 16.41 11.03
CA ARG A 164 31.39 17.36 11.64
C ARG A 164 32.84 16.95 11.39
N GLU A 165 33.14 15.66 11.53
CA GLU A 165 34.47 15.12 11.25
C GLU A 165 34.86 15.29 9.77
N LEU A 166 33.95 15.00 8.84
CA LEU A 166 34.20 15.09 7.40
C LEU A 166 34.32 16.54 6.91
N ALA A 167 33.57 17.47 7.50
CA ALA A 167 33.62 18.89 7.16
C ALA A 167 34.95 19.54 7.59
N GLY A 168 35.56 19.08 8.68
CA GLY A 168 36.85 19.59 9.16
C GLY A 168 36.85 21.13 9.34
N PRO A 169 37.94 21.84 8.97
CA PRO A 169 38.05 23.30 9.12
C PRO A 169 37.15 24.12 8.19
N ILE A 170 36.63 23.54 7.10
CA ILE A 170 35.73 24.20 6.13
C ILE A 170 34.46 24.72 6.85
N TYR A 171 34.17 24.12 8.00
CA TYR A 171 33.04 24.36 8.89
C TYR A 171 32.94 25.75 9.52
N ILE A 172 34.04 26.47 9.71
CA ILE A 172 34.02 27.72 10.51
C ILE A 172 33.04 28.76 9.92
N HIS A 173 32.71 28.64 8.64
CA HIS A 173 31.87 29.62 7.92
C HIS A 173 30.54 29.08 7.37
N HIS A 174 30.24 27.79 7.51
CA HIS A 174 29.04 27.20 6.91
C HIS A 174 28.07 26.68 7.99
N THR A 175 26.81 27.09 7.94
CA THR A 175 25.75 26.41 8.71
C THR A 175 25.69 24.97 8.24
N LEU A 176 25.98 24.03 9.13
CA LEU A 176 25.88 22.62 8.82
C LEU A 176 24.49 22.26 8.29
N VAL A 177 24.47 21.19 7.50
CA VAL A 177 23.29 20.34 7.43
C VAL A 177 22.98 19.85 8.84
N ASP A 178 21.90 20.37 9.40
CA ASP A 178 21.39 19.91 10.68
C ASP A 178 20.76 18.54 10.49
N ILE A 179 21.19 17.54 11.26
CA ILE A 179 20.55 16.23 11.28
C ILE A 179 19.73 16.13 12.55
N GLN A 180 18.41 16.18 12.40
CA GLN A 180 17.45 16.12 13.50
C GLN A 180 16.77 14.76 13.57
N ILE A 181 16.22 14.44 14.75
CA ILE A 181 15.29 13.33 14.89
C ILE A 181 14.00 13.72 14.17
N ALA A 182 13.50 12.81 13.34
CA ALA A 182 12.31 13.04 12.55
C ALA A 182 11.08 13.25 13.43
N ASN A 183 10.27 14.23 13.05
CA ASN A 183 8.97 14.48 13.69
C ASN A 183 7.84 13.67 13.00
N GLU A 184 6.61 13.79 13.48
CA GLU A 184 5.46 13.09 12.91
C GLU A 184 5.20 13.44 11.43
N ARG A 185 5.47 14.69 11.01
CA ARG A 185 5.31 15.15 9.61
C ARG A 185 6.31 14.45 8.70
N ASP A 186 7.57 14.36 9.12
CA ASP A 186 8.65 13.75 8.36
C ASP A 186 8.39 12.25 8.14
N ASN A 187 8.08 11.53 9.24
CA ASN A 187 7.77 10.10 9.20
C ASN A 187 6.54 9.80 8.35
N ARG A 188 5.51 10.66 8.41
CA ARG A 188 4.31 10.51 7.58
C ARG A 188 4.62 10.68 6.09
N ALA A 189 5.45 11.66 5.73
CA ALA A 189 5.86 11.87 4.34
C ALA A 189 6.67 10.67 3.80
N ALA A 190 7.59 10.14 4.61
CA ALA A 190 8.36 8.94 4.29
C ALA A 190 7.45 7.73 4.04
N LEU A 191 6.61 7.41 5.03
CA LEU A 191 5.72 6.25 4.96
C LEU A 191 4.73 6.34 3.78
N THR A 192 4.12 7.50 3.56
CA THR A 192 3.18 7.71 2.46
C THR A 192 3.82 7.42 1.12
N THR A 193 5.02 7.96 0.90
CA THR A 193 5.73 7.78 -0.37
C THR A 193 6.32 6.38 -0.52
N TYR A 194 6.67 5.72 0.58
CA TYR A 194 7.14 4.33 0.57
C TYR A 194 6.02 3.37 0.18
N ILE A 195 4.83 3.56 0.76
CA ILE A 195 3.62 2.81 0.39
C ILE A 195 3.31 3.01 -1.10
N ALA A 196 3.34 4.25 -1.59
CA ALA A 196 3.12 4.55 -3.01
C ALA A 196 4.14 3.84 -3.93
N PHE A 197 5.41 3.79 -3.51
CA PHE A 197 6.45 3.04 -4.21
C PHE A 197 6.15 1.54 -4.24
N GLN A 198 5.84 0.92 -3.09
CA GLN A 198 5.50 -0.50 -3.00
C GLN A 198 4.30 -0.87 -3.88
N HIS A 199 3.24 -0.04 -3.87
CA HIS A 199 2.10 -0.23 -4.76
C HIS A 199 2.47 -0.13 -6.24
N SER A 200 3.35 0.80 -6.61
CA SER A 200 3.82 0.96 -7.99
C SER A 200 4.64 -0.25 -8.44
N LEU A 201 5.50 -0.78 -7.57
CA LEU A 201 6.28 -1.99 -7.81
C LEU A 201 5.36 -3.20 -8.03
N ILE A 202 4.39 -3.42 -7.13
CA ILE A 202 3.41 -4.52 -7.24
C ILE A 202 2.60 -4.41 -8.53
N ARG A 203 2.13 -3.21 -8.89
CA ARG A 203 1.40 -2.98 -10.15
C ARG A 203 2.27 -3.28 -11.37
N GLY A 204 3.53 -2.86 -11.35
CA GLY A 204 4.50 -3.13 -12.41
C GLY A 204 4.72 -4.63 -12.62
N ILE A 205 4.97 -5.37 -11.53
CA ILE A 205 5.12 -6.82 -11.55
C ILE A 205 3.85 -7.49 -12.08
N LYS A 206 2.67 -7.13 -11.54
CA LYS A 206 1.38 -7.69 -11.99
C LYS A 206 1.15 -7.48 -13.49
N LYS A 207 1.34 -6.24 -13.97
CA LYS A 207 1.17 -5.92 -15.39
C LYS A 207 2.08 -6.77 -16.26
N GLN A 208 3.36 -6.86 -15.91
CA GLN A 208 4.31 -7.64 -16.68
C GLN A 208 3.98 -9.13 -16.68
N THR A 209 3.58 -9.71 -15.54
CA THR A 209 3.14 -11.11 -15.47
C THR A 209 1.91 -11.34 -16.34
N THR A 210 0.93 -10.43 -16.33
CA THR A 210 -0.23 -10.51 -17.21
C THR A 210 0.16 -10.43 -18.69
N ASP A 211 1.10 -9.54 -19.05
CA ASP A 211 1.57 -9.39 -20.42
C ASP A 211 2.31 -10.66 -20.91
N ILE A 212 3.13 -11.29 -20.04
CA ILE A 212 3.79 -12.57 -20.33
C ILE A 212 2.76 -13.70 -20.53
N LEU A 213 1.76 -13.80 -19.65
CA LEU A 213 0.71 -14.82 -19.75
C LEU A 213 -0.17 -14.63 -20.98
N ARG A 214 -0.50 -13.38 -21.34
CA ARG A 214 -1.23 -13.07 -22.58
C ARG A 214 -0.41 -13.40 -23.82
N GLY A 215 0.89 -13.08 -23.82
CA GLY A 215 1.80 -13.44 -24.91
C GLY A 215 1.94 -14.95 -25.10
N ALA A 216 1.97 -15.72 -24.01
CA ALA A 216 2.01 -17.19 -24.06
C ALA A 216 0.71 -17.78 -24.62
N ASN A 217 -0.46 -17.26 -24.23
CA ASN A 217 -1.75 -17.80 -24.67
C ASN A 217 -2.11 -17.40 -26.10
N ALA A 218 -1.70 -16.23 -26.59
CA ALA A 218 -1.97 -15.79 -27.95
C ALA A 218 -1.36 -16.72 -29.04
N GLY A 219 -0.32 -17.50 -28.69
CA GLY A 219 0.28 -18.49 -29.61
C GLY A 219 -0.35 -19.89 -29.58
N SER A 220 -1.26 -20.19 -28.63
CA SER A 220 -1.72 -21.56 -28.40
C SER A 220 -3.04 -21.93 -29.08
N TRP A 221 -3.77 -20.98 -29.66
CA TRP A 221 -5.12 -21.24 -30.22
C TRP A 221 -5.13 -21.65 -31.71
N TYR A 222 -3.97 -21.81 -32.34
CA TYR A 222 -3.85 -22.32 -33.72
C TYR A 222 -2.88 -23.51 -33.81
N ARG A 223 -3.22 -24.64 -33.18
CA ARG A 223 -2.72 -25.95 -33.62
C ARG A 223 -3.63 -27.07 -33.10
N GLY A 224 -4.55 -27.51 -33.96
CA GLY A 224 -5.13 -28.84 -33.84
C GLY A 224 -4.02 -29.86 -34.06
N GLY A 225 -3.68 -30.64 -33.03
CA GLY A 225 -2.72 -31.72 -33.16
C GLY A 225 -2.07 -32.13 -31.84
N SER A 226 -2.66 -33.15 -31.22
CA SER A 226 -2.09 -34.06 -30.21
C SER A 226 -1.55 -33.46 -28.91
N LEU A 227 -2.28 -33.72 -27.82
CA LEU A 227 -1.91 -33.47 -26.43
C LEU A 227 -0.64 -34.26 -26.07
N VAL A 228 0.50 -33.59 -26.00
CA VAL A 228 1.65 -34.05 -25.21
C VAL A 228 1.57 -33.35 -23.86
N PRO A 229 1.66 -34.08 -22.72
CA PRO A 229 1.50 -33.47 -21.40
C PRO A 229 2.62 -32.47 -21.12
N PHE A 230 2.24 -31.33 -20.53
CA PHE A 230 3.17 -30.33 -20.04
C PHE A 230 4.12 -30.94 -19.02
N THR A 231 5.40 -31.10 -19.37
CA THR A 231 6.46 -31.28 -18.38
C THR A 231 6.73 -29.94 -17.68
N PRO A 232 6.72 -29.88 -16.34
CA PRO A 232 6.98 -28.65 -15.62
C PRO A 232 8.43 -28.21 -15.85
N VAL A 233 8.60 -26.98 -16.34
CA VAL A 233 9.93 -26.36 -16.45
C VAL A 233 10.36 -25.93 -15.06
N ASN A 234 11.38 -26.59 -14.55
CA ASN A 234 11.96 -26.35 -13.24
C ASN A 234 12.93 -25.15 -13.35
N THR A 235 12.44 -23.95 -13.17
CA THR A 235 13.26 -22.74 -12.97
C THR A 235 13.35 -22.44 -11.48
N ALA A 236 14.52 -22.71 -10.89
CA ALA A 236 14.91 -22.23 -9.55
C ALA A 236 13.79 -22.27 -8.49
N GLY A 237 13.26 -23.46 -8.21
CA GLY A 237 12.65 -23.78 -6.92
C GLY A 237 11.36 -23.05 -6.51
N ARG A 238 10.54 -22.53 -7.43
CA ARG A 238 9.19 -22.04 -7.08
C ARG A 238 8.14 -22.42 -8.14
N THR A 239 7.18 -23.23 -7.72
CA THR A 239 6.00 -23.61 -8.49
C THR A 239 4.88 -22.61 -8.22
N LEU A 240 4.41 -21.90 -9.25
CA LEU A 240 3.20 -21.08 -9.20
C LEU A 240 2.01 -21.96 -9.61
N ILE A 241 1.15 -22.29 -8.66
CA ILE A 241 -0.12 -22.98 -8.90
C ILE A 241 -1.19 -21.90 -9.16
N THR A 242 -1.77 -21.90 -10.35
CA THR A 242 -2.98 -21.13 -10.66
C THR A 242 -4.16 -22.10 -10.75
N SER A 243 -5.10 -22.03 -9.80
CA SER A 243 -6.33 -22.81 -9.85
C SER A 243 -7.31 -22.20 -10.88
N PRO A 244 -8.07 -23.03 -11.62
CA PRO A 244 -9.14 -22.55 -12.49
C PRO A 244 -10.33 -22.06 -11.65
N ILE A 245 -10.95 -20.98 -12.11
CA ILE A 245 -12.21 -20.44 -11.59
C ILE A 245 -13.33 -21.26 -12.24
N TYR A 246 -14.14 -21.97 -11.44
CA TYR A 246 -15.40 -22.53 -11.89
C TYR A 246 -16.48 -21.44 -11.80
N GLU A 247 -17.26 -21.30 -12.87
CA GLU A 247 -18.53 -20.57 -12.86
C GLU A 247 -19.55 -21.46 -12.16
N GLU A 248 -20.10 -21.00 -11.01
CA GLU A 248 -21.23 -21.66 -10.35
C GLU A 248 -22.52 -21.17 -11.02
N GLU A 249 -23.31 -22.12 -11.51
CA GLU A 249 -24.67 -21.92 -12.00
C GLU A 249 -25.61 -21.77 -10.80
N ASP A 250 -26.47 -20.74 -10.82
CA ASP A 250 -27.49 -20.50 -9.81
C ASP A 250 -28.59 -21.58 -9.91
N GLU A 251 -28.76 -22.40 -8.86
CA GLU A 251 -29.93 -23.27 -8.69
C GLU A 251 -31.04 -22.48 -7.97
N ASP A 252 -32.21 -22.39 -8.63
CA ASP A 252 -33.46 -21.86 -8.09
C ASP A 252 -34.00 -22.80 -7.00
N GLU A 253 -34.12 -22.30 -5.76
CA GLU A 253 -34.91 -22.96 -4.71
C GLU A 253 -36.27 -22.24 -4.54
N ASP A 254 -37.32 -22.91 -5.03
CA ASP A 254 -38.71 -22.67 -4.69
C ASP A 254 -38.98 -23.14 -3.24
N GLU A 255 -39.44 -22.23 -2.37
CA GLU A 255 -40.15 -22.61 -1.15
C GLU A 255 -41.48 -21.83 -1.03
N GLU A 256 -42.57 -22.55 -1.35
CA GLU A 256 -43.93 -22.23 -0.94
C GLU A 256 -44.23 -22.73 0.49
N THR A 257 -45.26 -22.11 1.07
CA THR A 257 -46.02 -22.46 2.29
C THR A 257 -45.47 -21.86 3.60
N SER A 258 -46.24 -21.30 4.53
CA SER A 258 -47.68 -21.30 4.78
C SER A 258 -48.12 -20.14 5.69
N ASN A 259 -49.43 -19.92 5.68
CA ASN A 259 -50.27 -18.96 6.42
C ASN A 259 -49.91 -18.66 7.89
N GLY A 260 -50.12 -17.39 8.26
CA GLY A 260 -50.27 -16.96 9.66
C GLY A 260 -50.90 -15.57 9.79
N PHE A 261 -52.22 -15.53 9.97
CA PHE A 261 -53.02 -14.33 10.24
C PHE A 261 -52.55 -13.63 11.53
N GLY A 262 -52.23 -12.32 11.43
CA GLY A 262 -51.92 -11.47 12.58
C GLY A 262 -52.12 -9.99 12.25
N ARG A 263 -53.35 -9.52 12.43
CA ARG A 263 -53.77 -8.13 12.23
C ARG A 263 -53.19 -7.25 13.36
N VAL A 264 -52.10 -6.52 13.10
CA VAL A 264 -51.59 -5.47 14.00
C VAL A 264 -51.33 -4.20 13.20
N GLY A 265 -51.78 -3.07 13.74
CA GLY A 265 -51.92 -1.79 13.05
C GLY A 265 -50.66 -1.28 12.36
N ARG A 266 -50.79 -0.96 11.06
CA ARG A 266 -49.84 -0.19 10.27
C ARG A 266 -49.70 1.23 10.85
N PHE A 267 -48.70 1.46 11.69
CA PHE A 267 -48.04 2.76 11.72
C PHE A 267 -47.22 2.89 10.42
N ARG A 268 -47.75 3.62 9.44
CA ARG A 268 -46.95 4.09 8.30
C ARG A 268 -45.86 5.00 8.86
N LYS A 269 -44.65 4.47 9.03
CA LYS A 269 -43.43 5.28 8.97
C LYS A 269 -43.38 5.86 7.57
N SER A 270 -43.84 7.09 7.41
CA SER A 270 -43.51 7.90 6.24
C SER A 270 -42.01 8.13 6.28
N GLU A 271 -41.23 7.23 5.67
CA GLU A 271 -39.88 7.54 5.25
C GLU A 271 -40.00 8.70 4.27
N ALA A 272 -39.74 9.91 4.76
CA ALA A 272 -39.66 11.10 3.94
C ALA A 272 -38.57 10.85 2.90
N THR A 273 -38.98 10.50 1.69
CA THR A 273 -38.12 10.45 0.51
C THR A 273 -37.72 11.89 0.26
N VAL A 274 -36.58 12.30 0.80
CA VAL A 274 -36.00 13.61 0.48
C VAL A 274 -35.72 13.55 -1.02
N PRO A 275 -36.34 14.42 -1.84
CA PRO A 275 -36.06 14.44 -3.25
C PRO A 275 -34.59 14.79 -3.41
N PHE A 276 -33.79 13.83 -3.87
CA PHE A 276 -32.46 14.12 -4.38
C PHE A 276 -32.69 15.04 -5.56
N ASN A 277 -32.28 16.31 -5.45
CA ASN A 277 -32.22 17.19 -6.61
C ASN A 277 -31.35 16.47 -7.64
N HIS A 278 -31.98 16.02 -8.73
CA HIS A 278 -31.28 15.38 -9.83
C HIS A 278 -30.15 16.31 -10.27
N ASP A 279 -28.94 15.76 -10.26
CA ASP A 279 -27.80 16.44 -10.84
C ASP A 279 -28.07 16.60 -12.34
N PRO A 280 -28.09 17.82 -12.90
CA PRO A 280 -28.45 18.06 -14.30
C PRO A 280 -27.55 17.31 -15.31
N ASP A 281 -26.39 16.82 -14.85
CA ASP A 281 -25.40 16.12 -15.69
C ASP A 281 -25.65 14.61 -15.86
N GLY A 282 -26.73 14.04 -15.30
CA GLY A 282 -27.24 12.71 -15.65
C GLY A 282 -26.45 11.48 -15.16
N ASP A 283 -25.14 11.59 -14.96
CA ASP A 283 -24.29 10.49 -14.48
C ASP A 283 -23.82 10.74 -13.04
N TYR A 284 -24.27 9.89 -12.11
CA TYR A 284 -23.69 9.85 -10.78
C TYR A 284 -22.28 9.24 -10.88
N PRO A 285 -21.24 9.97 -10.41
CA PRO A 285 -19.87 9.46 -10.42
C PRO A 285 -19.73 8.24 -9.50
N ASP A 286 -18.63 7.49 -9.64
CA ASP A 286 -18.32 6.40 -8.72
C ASP A 286 -18.20 6.94 -7.27
N PRO A 287 -18.35 6.08 -6.24
CA PRO A 287 -18.37 6.56 -4.85
C PRO A 287 -17.14 7.33 -4.39
N THR A 288 -15.96 7.00 -4.92
CA THR A 288 -14.72 7.71 -4.59
C THR A 288 -14.74 9.10 -5.18
N THR A 289 -15.10 9.21 -6.45
CA THR A 289 -15.25 10.51 -7.11
C THR A 289 -16.36 11.33 -6.47
N TYR A 290 -17.51 10.74 -6.14
CA TYR A 290 -18.61 11.43 -5.46
C TYR A 290 -18.18 12.01 -4.10
N TYR A 291 -17.55 11.19 -3.26
CA TYR A 291 -17.07 11.62 -1.94
C TYR A 291 -16.12 12.81 -2.04
N ASN A 292 -15.16 12.75 -2.97
CA ASN A 292 -14.14 13.78 -3.13
C ASN A 292 -14.62 15.05 -3.84
N THR A 293 -15.67 14.98 -4.67
CA THR A 293 -16.06 16.11 -5.56
C THR A 293 -17.47 16.65 -5.34
N LYS A 294 -18.38 15.88 -4.73
CA LYS A 294 -19.80 16.26 -4.61
C LYS A 294 -20.30 16.27 -3.16
N ALA A 295 -19.84 15.37 -2.29
CA ALA A 295 -20.38 15.24 -0.92
C ALA A 295 -20.35 16.56 -0.11
N TYR A 296 -19.32 17.38 -0.27
CA TYR A 296 -19.19 18.67 0.42
C TYR A 296 -20.27 19.72 0.02
N ARG A 297 -20.98 19.51 -1.10
CA ARG A 297 -22.08 20.38 -1.55
C ARG A 297 -23.43 19.96 -0.97
N VAL A 298 -23.53 18.72 -0.47
CA VAL A 298 -24.79 18.17 0.05
C VAL A 298 -24.90 18.51 1.53
N ARG A 299 -25.86 19.37 1.90
CA ARG A 299 -26.07 19.81 3.29
C ARG A 299 -26.19 18.65 4.28
N GLY A 300 -26.94 17.61 3.89
CA GLY A 300 -27.10 16.39 4.69
C GLY A 300 -25.77 15.66 4.93
N ALA A 301 -24.93 15.55 3.90
CA ALA A 301 -23.61 14.94 4.00
C ALA A 301 -22.65 15.78 4.86
N CYS A 302 -22.68 17.11 4.76
CA CYS A 302 -21.90 18.00 5.61
C CYS A 302 -22.25 17.86 7.09
N ASN A 303 -23.55 17.83 7.41
CA ASN A 303 -24.02 17.63 8.78
C ASN A 303 -23.62 16.25 9.31
N LEU A 304 -23.75 15.21 8.48
CA LEU A 304 -23.36 13.85 8.83
C LEU A 304 -21.85 13.75 9.06
N ALA A 305 -21.04 14.34 8.18
CA ALA A 305 -19.58 14.36 8.28
C ALA A 305 -19.12 15.06 9.56
N ALA A 306 -19.68 16.23 9.89
CA ALA A 306 -19.40 16.92 11.14
C ALA A 306 -19.72 16.04 12.37
N ARG A 307 -20.86 15.34 12.35
CA ARG A 307 -21.27 14.44 13.44
C ARG A 307 -20.32 13.25 13.65
N ILE A 308 -19.74 12.71 12.58
CA ILE A 308 -18.80 11.58 12.64
C ILE A 308 -17.32 12.03 12.67
N ASN A 309 -17.08 13.32 12.92
CA ASN A 309 -15.79 14.00 12.89
C ASN A 309 -14.97 13.68 11.64
N LEU A 310 -15.58 13.91 10.48
CA LEU A 310 -15.01 13.74 9.16
C LEU A 310 -14.96 15.09 8.45
N VAL A 311 -13.80 15.43 7.89
CA VAL A 311 -13.60 16.67 7.11
C VAL A 311 -13.88 16.37 5.65
N LEU A 312 -14.91 17.00 5.08
CA LEU A 312 -15.19 16.90 3.65
C LEU A 312 -14.29 17.86 2.87
N ARG A 313 -13.61 17.34 1.85
CA ARG A 313 -12.73 18.13 0.99
C ARG A 313 -13.49 19.04 0.04
N LYS A 314 -12.90 20.19 -0.26
CA LYS A 314 -13.39 21.11 -1.30
C LYS A 314 -12.47 20.98 -2.53
N PRO A 315 -13.00 21.01 -3.76
CA PRO A 315 -12.26 20.73 -4.99
C PRO A 315 -11.19 21.76 -5.34
N HIS A 316 -11.15 22.91 -4.66
CA HIS A 316 -10.09 23.91 -4.86
C HIS A 316 -8.74 23.44 -4.32
N ASP A 317 -8.68 22.38 -3.51
CA ASP A 317 -7.44 21.75 -3.05
C ASP A 317 -6.84 20.81 -4.13
N SER A 318 -6.67 21.34 -5.34
CA SER A 318 -6.24 20.62 -6.55
C SER A 318 -4.86 19.95 -6.47
N GLN A 319 -4.09 20.21 -5.41
CA GLN A 319 -2.78 19.60 -5.18
C GLN A 319 -2.84 18.30 -4.35
N ILE A 320 -4.01 17.92 -3.81
CA ILE A 320 -4.10 16.78 -2.89
C ILE A 320 -4.72 15.57 -3.61
N GLU A 321 -4.01 14.44 -3.59
CA GLU A 321 -4.50 13.17 -4.15
C GLU A 321 -5.87 12.78 -3.58
N PRO A 322 -6.76 12.17 -4.38
CA PRO A 322 -8.10 11.80 -3.94
C PRO A 322 -8.05 10.91 -2.70
N GLU A 323 -8.87 11.24 -1.71
CA GLU A 323 -8.98 10.45 -0.48
C GLU A 323 -9.71 9.13 -0.74
N SER A 324 -9.21 8.06 -0.12
CA SER A 324 -9.88 6.76 -0.11
C SER A 324 -11.19 6.83 0.68
N ILE A 325 -12.25 6.20 0.16
CA ILE A 325 -13.54 6.07 0.85
C ILE A 325 -13.50 5.15 2.07
N ILE A 326 -12.37 4.51 2.37
CA ILE A 326 -12.23 3.66 3.56
C ILE A 326 -12.43 4.49 4.84
N ILE A 327 -11.90 5.71 4.91
CA ILE A 327 -12.04 6.59 6.09
C ILE A 327 -13.51 6.91 6.37
N PRO A 328 -14.28 7.53 5.45
CA PRO A 328 -15.70 7.85 5.72
C PRO A 328 -16.52 6.60 6.03
N LEU A 329 -16.27 5.49 5.34
CA LEU A 329 -16.96 4.22 5.56
C LEU A 329 -16.72 3.68 6.98
N ARG A 330 -15.46 3.67 7.44
CA ARG A 330 -15.12 3.25 8.81
C ARG A 330 -15.77 4.15 9.86
N ARG A 331 -15.76 5.47 9.65
CA ARG A 331 -16.38 6.42 10.59
C ARG A 331 -17.88 6.15 10.74
N LEU A 332 -18.58 5.91 9.63
CA LEU A 332 -20.00 5.54 9.67
C LEU A 332 -20.25 4.26 10.47
N ILE A 333 -19.43 3.21 10.27
CA ILE A 333 -19.55 1.92 10.96
C ILE A 333 -19.24 2.08 12.46
N ILE A 334 -18.15 2.76 12.80
CA ILE A 334 -17.68 2.95 14.18
C ILE A 334 -18.72 3.69 15.03
N THR A 335 -19.49 4.60 14.44
CA THR A 335 -20.53 5.37 15.13
C THR A 335 -21.94 4.77 14.96
N ALA A 336 -22.09 3.57 14.40
CA ALA A 336 -23.39 2.94 14.09
C ALA A 336 -24.32 3.83 13.26
N THR A 337 -23.75 4.62 12.35
CA THR A 337 -24.51 5.49 11.44
C THR A 337 -24.43 5.03 9.99
N ASP A 338 -23.96 3.82 9.72
CA ASP A 338 -23.84 3.19 8.41
C ASP A 338 -25.19 2.69 7.84
N THR A 339 -26.21 3.53 7.89
CA THR A 339 -27.50 3.26 7.24
C THR A 339 -27.38 3.44 5.73
N SER A 340 -28.25 2.75 4.97
CA SER A 340 -28.38 2.90 3.52
C SER A 340 -28.47 4.38 3.09
N HIS A 341 -29.26 5.18 3.80
CA HIS A 341 -29.39 6.61 3.57
C HIS A 341 -28.07 7.37 3.78
N ASN A 342 -27.40 7.16 4.91
CA ASN A 342 -26.16 7.87 5.26
C ASN A 342 -24.99 7.48 4.33
N LEU A 343 -24.92 6.21 3.93
CA LEU A 343 -23.98 5.74 2.91
C LEU A 343 -24.21 6.46 1.57
N SER A 344 -25.47 6.59 1.15
CA SER A 344 -25.81 7.29 -0.08
C SER A 344 -25.53 8.80 -0.01
N LEU A 345 -25.71 9.42 1.16
CA LEU A 345 -25.40 10.83 1.37
C LEU A 345 -23.91 11.12 1.20
N LEU A 346 -23.03 10.31 1.79
CA LEU A 346 -21.57 10.55 1.78
C LEU A 346 -20.87 9.97 0.55
N LEU A 347 -21.28 8.79 0.11
CA LEU A 347 -20.59 7.99 -0.91
C LEU A 347 -21.39 7.94 -2.22
N GLY A 348 -22.52 8.64 -2.30
CA GLY A 348 -23.33 8.75 -3.50
C GLY A 348 -24.34 7.61 -3.66
N PRO A 349 -25.39 7.82 -4.48
CA PRO A 349 -26.50 6.87 -4.61
C PRO A 349 -26.09 5.54 -5.24
N ARG A 350 -25.02 5.53 -6.06
CA ARG A 350 -24.49 4.31 -6.70
C ARG A 350 -23.67 3.44 -5.76
N PHE A 351 -23.40 3.88 -4.52
CA PHE A 351 -22.65 3.08 -3.56
C PHE A 351 -23.28 1.70 -3.36
N GLN A 352 -24.60 1.61 -3.37
CA GLN A 352 -25.30 0.36 -3.12
C GLN A 352 -25.38 -0.56 -4.34
N SER A 353 -25.32 0.01 -5.54
CA SER A 353 -25.52 -0.70 -6.79
C SER A 353 -24.28 -1.44 -7.28
N SER A 354 -23.10 -1.15 -6.73
CA SER A 354 -21.85 -1.77 -7.16
C SER A 354 -21.45 -2.92 -6.24
N ALA A 355 -21.25 -4.11 -6.82
CA ALA A 355 -20.78 -5.28 -6.06
C ALA A 355 -19.43 -5.03 -5.37
N ALA A 356 -18.53 -4.28 -6.03
CA ALA A 356 -17.22 -3.95 -5.47
C ALA A 356 -17.32 -3.07 -4.21
N THR A 357 -18.27 -2.14 -4.17
CA THR A 357 -18.46 -1.23 -3.03
C THR A 357 -19.19 -1.93 -1.88
N GLN A 358 -20.11 -2.85 -2.19
CA GLN A 358 -20.70 -3.74 -1.18
C GLN A 358 -19.67 -4.67 -0.56
N SER A 359 -18.79 -5.27 -1.37
CA SER A 359 -17.67 -6.09 -0.89
C SER A 359 -16.74 -5.28 0.03
N LEU A 360 -16.41 -4.05 -0.36
CA LEU A 360 -15.62 -3.14 0.47
C LEU A 360 -16.31 -2.79 1.79
N TYR A 361 -17.62 -2.52 1.76
CA TYR A 361 -18.44 -2.27 2.96
C TYR A 361 -18.41 -3.47 3.91
N THR A 362 -18.79 -4.66 3.43
CA THR A 362 -18.82 -5.88 4.23
C THR A 362 -17.44 -6.18 4.84
N SER A 363 -16.37 -6.06 4.05
CA SER A 363 -15.01 -6.28 4.56
C SER A 363 -14.60 -5.24 5.61
N THR A 364 -14.89 -3.96 5.36
CA THR A 364 -14.56 -2.88 6.31
C THR A 364 -15.35 -3.03 7.61
N ARG A 365 -16.62 -3.41 7.52
CA ARG A 365 -17.50 -3.63 8.66
C ARG A 365 -17.03 -4.81 9.50
N MET A 366 -16.70 -5.94 8.87
CA MET A 366 -16.12 -7.09 9.57
C MET A 366 -14.84 -6.73 10.33
N LYS A 367 -13.89 -6.06 9.67
CA LYS A 367 -12.62 -5.63 10.31
C LYS A 367 -12.83 -4.66 11.46
N THR A 368 -13.90 -3.88 11.41
CA THR A 368 -14.26 -2.93 12.48
C THR A 368 -14.91 -3.64 13.67
N ILE A 369 -15.74 -4.65 13.43
CA ILE A 369 -16.40 -5.46 14.47
C ILE A 369 -15.40 -6.35 15.20
N LEU A 370 -14.38 -6.87 14.52
CA LEU A 370 -13.39 -7.78 15.12
C LEU A 370 -12.53 -7.14 16.22
N ILE A 371 -12.48 -5.80 16.31
CA ILE A 371 -11.66 -5.03 17.28
C ILE A 371 -10.24 -5.63 17.38
N PRO A 372 -9.41 -5.46 16.33
CA PRO A 372 -8.10 -6.10 16.28
C PRO A 372 -7.22 -5.67 17.47
N PRO A 373 -6.47 -6.60 18.08
CA PRO A 373 -5.60 -6.29 19.21
C PRO A 373 -4.45 -5.38 18.78
N ILE A 374 -3.92 -4.58 19.73
CA ILE A 374 -2.70 -3.79 19.54
C ILE A 374 -1.58 -4.73 19.08
N GLY A 375 -0.80 -4.33 18.08
CA GLY A 375 0.28 -5.16 17.50
C GLY A 375 -0.14 -6.05 16.33
N SER A 376 -1.44 -6.12 15.99
CA SER A 376 -1.90 -6.81 14.79
C SER A 376 -1.83 -5.92 13.54
N ASP A 377 -1.74 -6.53 12.36
CA ASP A 377 -1.70 -5.82 11.08
C ASP A 377 -2.94 -4.93 10.87
N PHE A 378 -4.12 -5.43 11.24
CA PHE A 378 -5.34 -4.63 11.17
C PHE A 378 -5.31 -3.46 12.13
N TYR A 379 -4.78 -3.63 13.35
CA TYR A 379 -4.63 -2.51 14.27
C TYR A 379 -3.69 -1.44 13.69
N SER A 380 -2.49 -1.83 13.24
CA SER A 380 -1.50 -0.93 12.66
C SER A 380 -2.05 -0.17 11.45
N PHE A 381 -2.83 -0.85 10.60
CA PHE A 381 -3.43 -0.23 9.42
C PHE A 381 -4.61 0.71 9.77
N PHE A 382 -5.51 0.31 10.67
CA PHE A 382 -6.75 1.06 10.93
C PHE A 382 -6.63 2.10 12.04
N HIS A 383 -5.74 1.92 13.00
CA HIS A 383 -5.58 2.86 14.11
C HIS A 383 -5.32 4.31 13.64
N PRO A 384 -4.43 4.57 12.67
CA PRO A 384 -4.25 5.92 12.13
C PRO A 384 -5.51 6.47 11.45
N LEU A 385 -6.29 5.63 10.77
CA LEU A 385 -7.52 6.01 10.07
C LEU A 385 -8.66 6.34 11.04
N ASP A 386 -8.66 5.70 12.21
CA ASP A 386 -9.67 5.89 13.26
C ASP A 386 -9.33 7.06 14.19
N ARG A 387 -8.15 7.68 14.04
CA ARG A 387 -7.69 8.80 14.90
C ARG A 387 -8.65 9.99 14.82
N GLY A 388 -9.18 10.39 15.98
CA GLY A 388 -10.17 11.47 16.08
C GLY A 388 -11.59 11.02 15.76
N CYS A 389 -11.87 9.72 15.62
CA CYS A 389 -13.26 9.25 15.54
C CYS A 389 -13.99 9.57 16.85
N PRO A 390 -15.29 9.96 16.80
CA PRO A 390 -16.12 10.01 18.00
C PRO A 390 -16.14 8.66 18.72
N TYR A 391 -16.70 8.65 19.93
CA TYR A 391 -16.79 7.44 20.75
C TYR A 391 -17.36 6.25 19.96
N ARG A 392 -16.67 5.11 20.06
CA ARG A 392 -17.01 3.87 19.33
C ARG A 392 -18.34 3.32 19.84
N GLN A 393 -19.34 3.34 18.98
CA GLN A 393 -20.66 2.78 19.19
C GLN A 393 -20.97 1.89 18.00
N LEU A 394 -20.52 0.63 18.04
CA LEU A 394 -20.78 -0.30 16.93
C LEU A 394 -22.24 -0.74 16.95
N GLY A 395 -22.84 -0.82 15.76
CA GLY A 395 -24.16 -1.42 15.60
C GLY A 395 -24.08 -2.92 15.88
N SER A 396 -25.21 -3.52 16.31
CA SER A 396 -25.29 -4.96 16.54
C SER A 396 -24.87 -5.74 15.29
N PRO A 397 -23.93 -6.72 15.41
CA PRO A 397 -23.54 -7.53 14.27
C PRO A 397 -24.71 -8.36 13.74
N THR A 398 -24.79 -8.52 12.43
CA THR A 398 -25.76 -9.41 11.77
C THR A 398 -25.50 -10.88 12.15
N PRO A 399 -26.45 -11.81 11.95
CA PRO A 399 -26.21 -13.23 12.21
C PRO A 399 -25.00 -13.79 11.46
N ALA A 400 -24.80 -13.41 10.20
CA ALA A 400 -23.64 -13.79 9.40
C ALA A 400 -22.33 -13.20 9.97
N GLU A 401 -22.34 -11.93 10.39
CA GLU A 401 -21.19 -11.29 11.04
C GLU A 401 -20.83 -11.98 12.36
N ARG A 402 -21.82 -12.37 13.17
CA ARG A 402 -21.60 -13.12 14.41
C ARG A 402 -20.99 -14.50 14.14
N LYS A 403 -21.49 -15.22 13.12
CA LYS A 403 -20.93 -16.51 12.70
C LYS A 403 -19.46 -16.37 12.30
N MET A 404 -19.13 -15.38 11.47
CA MET A 404 -17.77 -15.08 11.04
C MET A 404 -16.87 -14.69 12.22
N CYS A 405 -17.30 -13.77 13.09
CA CYS A 405 -16.53 -13.37 14.28
C CYS A 405 -16.26 -14.55 15.22
N SER A 406 -17.23 -15.46 15.38
CA SER A 406 -17.07 -16.68 16.15
C SER A 406 -16.04 -17.62 15.52
N ALA A 407 -16.07 -17.79 14.19
CA ALA A 407 -15.11 -18.60 13.45
C ALA A 407 -13.69 -18.02 13.58
N VAL A 408 -13.52 -16.71 13.37
CA VAL A 408 -12.25 -16.00 13.54
C VAL A 408 -11.72 -16.14 14.96
N SER A 409 -12.58 -15.99 15.97
CA SER A 409 -12.17 -16.14 17.38
C SER A 409 -11.71 -17.57 17.71
N LYS A 410 -12.42 -18.59 17.21
CA LYS A 410 -12.03 -20.00 17.38
C LYS A 410 -10.67 -20.29 16.73
N LEU A 411 -10.47 -19.79 15.52
CA LEU A 411 -9.22 -19.97 14.79
C LEU A 411 -8.07 -19.20 15.46
N LEU A 412 -8.30 -17.97 15.93
CA LEU A 412 -7.32 -17.20 16.70
C LEU A 412 -6.89 -17.95 17.98
N CYS A 413 -7.83 -18.52 18.72
CA CYS A 413 -7.52 -19.33 19.90
C CYS A 413 -6.69 -20.56 19.54
N PHE A 414 -7.03 -21.23 18.43
CA PHE A 414 -6.25 -22.37 17.93
C PHE A 414 -4.82 -21.97 17.57
N VAL A 415 -4.64 -20.89 16.81
CA VAL A 415 -3.31 -20.38 16.43
C VAL A 415 -2.49 -20.05 17.67
N LYS A 416 -3.08 -19.34 18.64
CA LYS A 416 -2.42 -19.01 19.91
C LYS A 416 -2.06 -20.26 20.72
N GLN A 417 -2.90 -21.28 20.72
CA GLN A 417 -2.62 -22.53 21.45
C GLN A 417 -1.45 -23.31 20.83
N LYS A 418 -1.35 -23.33 19.49
CA LYS A 418 -0.30 -24.08 18.78
C LYS A 418 1.03 -23.35 18.73
N MET A 419 1.00 -22.03 18.60
CA MET A 419 2.19 -21.20 18.38
C MET A 419 2.67 -20.48 19.65
N GLY A 420 1.88 -20.51 20.73
CA GLY A 420 2.07 -19.63 21.88
C GLY A 420 1.60 -18.19 21.60
N THR A 421 1.94 -17.26 22.49
CA THR A 421 1.76 -15.82 22.23
C THR A 421 2.72 -15.39 21.12
N VAL A 422 2.15 -15.08 19.96
CA VAL A 422 2.89 -14.80 18.72
C VAL A 422 3.41 -13.36 18.75
N GLY A 423 4.34 -13.01 19.63
CA GLY A 423 4.99 -11.69 19.64
C GLY A 423 5.93 -11.43 18.45
N ARG A 424 5.67 -12.06 17.30
CA ARG A 424 6.46 -11.93 16.07
C ARG A 424 5.61 -12.13 14.81
N VAL A 425 6.07 -11.62 13.69
CA VAL A 425 5.49 -11.92 12.36
C VAL A 425 5.61 -13.41 12.05
N LEU A 426 4.51 -14.02 11.59
CA LEU A 426 4.50 -15.41 11.13
C LEU A 426 5.16 -15.52 9.75
N LYS A 427 6.05 -16.50 9.59
CA LYS A 427 6.60 -16.83 8.28
C LYS A 427 5.57 -17.60 7.44
N GLU A 428 5.68 -17.50 6.12
CA GLU A 428 4.75 -18.14 5.18
C GLU A 428 4.65 -19.66 5.39
N ASP A 429 5.76 -20.33 5.70
CA ASP A 429 5.79 -21.77 5.98
C ASP A 429 5.08 -22.14 7.30
N GLU A 430 5.04 -21.23 8.27
CA GLU A 430 4.28 -21.41 9.51
C GLU A 430 2.79 -21.22 9.26
N VAL A 431 2.42 -20.26 8.43
CA VAL A 431 1.04 -20.04 7.97
C VAL A 431 0.51 -21.30 7.27
N SER A 432 1.26 -21.85 6.31
CA SER A 432 0.89 -23.07 5.60
C SER A 432 0.75 -24.27 6.55
N ARG A 433 1.73 -24.49 7.44
CA ARG A 433 1.66 -25.58 8.43
C ARG A 433 0.44 -25.45 9.34
N MET A 434 0.08 -24.24 9.72
CA MET A 434 -1.09 -23.99 10.57
C MET A 434 -2.41 -24.26 9.86
N MET A 435 -2.52 -23.93 8.57
CA MET A 435 -3.68 -24.30 7.76
C MET A 435 -3.82 -25.83 7.65
N GLU A 436 -2.71 -26.54 7.37
CA GLU A 436 -2.69 -28.00 7.29
C GLU A 436 -3.11 -28.64 8.62
N MET A 437 -2.58 -28.14 9.75
CA MET A 437 -2.95 -28.62 11.08
C MET A 437 -4.44 -28.42 11.39
N TRP A 438 -5.03 -27.29 10.98
CA TRP A 438 -6.46 -27.04 11.17
C TRP A 438 -7.32 -28.10 10.46
N VAL A 439 -6.97 -28.39 9.19
CA VAL A 439 -7.68 -29.40 8.38
C VAL A 439 -7.48 -30.80 8.97
N ASN A 440 -6.25 -31.15 9.35
CA ASN A 440 -5.92 -32.47 9.88
C ASN A 440 -6.58 -32.77 11.24
N GLU A 441 -6.89 -31.75 12.05
CA GLU A 441 -7.65 -31.91 13.30
C GLU A 441 -9.17 -32.04 13.10
N GLY A 442 -9.65 -32.16 11.85
CA GLY A 442 -11.07 -32.37 11.56
C GLY A 442 -11.94 -31.16 11.91
N ARG A 443 -11.38 -29.94 11.92
CA ARG A 443 -12.10 -28.70 12.26
C ARG A 443 -12.93 -28.13 11.10
N GLY A 444 -13.07 -28.90 10.02
CA GLY A 444 -13.79 -28.54 8.80
C GLY A 444 -12.95 -27.77 7.78
N PRO A 445 -13.52 -27.50 6.60
CA PRO A 445 -12.85 -26.71 5.57
C PRO A 445 -12.55 -25.31 6.11
N LEU A 446 -11.34 -24.83 5.86
CA LEU A 446 -10.93 -23.49 6.23
C LEU A 446 -11.42 -22.50 5.17
N GLU A 447 -12.44 -21.72 5.49
CA GLU A 447 -12.84 -20.59 4.66
C GLU A 447 -11.70 -19.58 4.61
N MET A 448 -11.24 -19.25 3.40
CA MET A 448 -10.08 -18.36 3.21
C MET A 448 -10.29 -16.97 3.83
N ASP A 449 -11.53 -16.49 3.93
CA ASP A 449 -11.81 -15.20 4.55
C ASP A 449 -11.71 -15.26 6.07
N VAL A 450 -12.15 -16.35 6.71
CA VAL A 450 -11.93 -16.59 8.15
C VAL A 450 -10.42 -16.57 8.45
N TRP A 451 -9.63 -17.21 7.59
CA TRP A 451 -8.17 -17.19 7.73
C TRP A 451 -7.57 -15.79 7.58
N LYS A 452 -7.92 -15.06 6.51
CA LYS A 452 -7.42 -13.69 6.29
C LYS A 452 -7.72 -12.77 7.47
N TYR A 453 -8.94 -12.84 8.02
CA TYR A 453 -9.30 -12.04 9.18
C TYR A 453 -8.54 -12.47 10.44
N THR A 454 -8.32 -13.77 10.61
CA THR A 454 -7.55 -14.30 11.74
C THR A 454 -6.10 -13.82 11.69
N ILE A 455 -5.41 -13.94 10.55
CA ILE A 455 -4.04 -13.46 10.42
C ILE A 455 -3.95 -11.95 10.63
N GLY A 456 -4.87 -11.18 10.05
CA GLY A 456 -4.91 -9.73 10.25
C GLY A 456 -5.21 -9.30 11.68
N CYS A 457 -5.88 -10.13 12.48
CA CYS A 457 -6.15 -9.93 13.90
C CYS A 457 -5.13 -10.60 14.83
N LEU A 458 -4.17 -11.35 14.30
CA LEU A 458 -3.15 -11.98 15.13
C LEU A 458 -2.27 -10.85 15.67
N ASP A 459 -2.21 -10.75 17.00
CA ASP A 459 -1.19 -9.93 17.65
C ASP A 459 0.15 -10.51 17.26
N GLN A 460 0.90 -9.81 16.41
CA GLN A 460 2.25 -10.19 15.96
C GLN A 460 3.32 -9.54 16.86
N GLY A 461 2.91 -9.07 18.05
CA GLY A 461 3.60 -8.07 18.82
C GLY A 461 3.53 -6.72 18.13
N LEU A 462 3.36 -5.64 18.91
CA LEU A 462 4.19 -4.48 18.59
C LEU A 462 5.60 -5.04 18.72
N GLN A 463 6.34 -5.26 17.63
CA GLN A 463 7.78 -5.32 17.82
C GLN A 463 8.09 -3.96 18.47
N PRO A 464 8.50 -3.90 19.76
CA PRO A 464 9.24 -2.72 20.16
C PRO A 464 10.36 -2.64 19.12
N ASP A 465 10.61 -1.45 18.58
CA ASP A 465 11.78 -1.23 17.76
C ASP A 465 12.97 -1.87 18.52
N ASN A 466 13.41 -3.03 18.05
CA ASN A 466 14.22 -3.95 18.84
C ASN A 466 15.67 -3.49 18.74
N GLU A 467 15.99 -2.40 19.44
CA GLU A 467 17.29 -2.12 20.04
C GLU A 467 17.07 -1.37 21.37
N TRP A 468 16.57 -2.07 22.38
CA TRP A 468 16.93 -1.83 23.78
C TRP A 468 17.45 -3.14 24.36
N THR A 469 18.64 -3.55 23.91
CA THR A 469 19.45 -4.53 24.63
C THR A 469 20.19 -3.80 25.74
N GLY A 470 20.12 -4.36 26.94
CA GLY A 470 20.49 -3.69 28.18
C GLY A 470 21.94 -3.25 28.29
N ASN A 471 22.10 -2.16 29.04
CA ASN A 471 23.07 -2.06 30.12
C ASN A 471 22.31 -1.80 31.42
#